data_AF-A0A359BCN1-F1
#
_entry.id   AF-A0A359BCN1-F1
#
_cell.length_a   1.000
_cell.length_b   1.000
_cell.length_c   1.000
_cell.angle_alpha   90.00
_cell.angle_beta   90.00
_cell.angle_gamma   90.00
#
_symmetry.space_group_name_H-M   'P 1'
#
loop_
_entity.id
_entity.type
_entity.pdbx_description
1 polymer ?
#
loop_
_entity_poly.entity_id
_entity_poly.type
_entity_poly.pdbx_seq_one_letter_code
_entity_poly.pdbx_strand_id
1 'polypeptide(L)'
;NSYFLLDAHAGFWYGVNYDFSSCYFGANKSFRRNSNLTLKNSIMLNSSEAFWFCSDLLIKNTYINGDYAFLGSKNIILENVFIKGNYPFDSSCNVTLKNCILLSKDAFWNCKSISVYDSVINGEYIGWNSTSLNFFSCKISSHQGFCYIDKLFIKDSNLYGGDLMFEYCSNIDIEANSKIKSVKNPISGKIISKGIEELIQDDLSLDKNKVIYEQI
;
A
#
# COMPACT_ATOMS: atom_id res chain seq x y z
N ASN A 1 18.09 18.59 15.86
CA ASN A 1 16.64 18.43 15.60
C ASN A 1 16.12 19.70 14.97
N SER A 2 15.40 19.60 13.86
CA SER A 2 14.79 20.74 13.15
C SER A 2 13.27 20.65 13.23
N TYR A 3 12.60 21.80 13.35
CA TYR A 3 11.14 21.89 13.50
C TYR A 3 10.55 22.75 12.38
N PHE A 4 9.67 22.15 11.59
CA PHE A 4 8.93 22.81 10.51
C PHE A 4 7.47 22.93 10.95
N LEU A 5 7.17 24.05 11.62
CA LEU A 5 5.84 24.34 12.17
C LEU A 5 4.90 24.86 11.09
N LEU A 6 3.65 25.17 11.45
CA LEU A 6 2.54 25.50 10.52
C LEU A 6 2.92 26.46 9.38
N ASP A 7 3.72 27.48 9.64
CA ASP A 7 4.12 28.48 8.64
C ASP A 7 5.15 27.97 7.61
N ALA A 8 5.75 26.79 7.83
CA ALA A 8 6.65 26.13 6.89
C ALA A 8 5.93 25.38 5.75
N HIS A 9 4.66 25.73 5.51
CA HIS A 9 3.86 25.22 4.40
C HIS A 9 4.60 25.38 3.07
N ALA A 10 4.53 24.35 2.22
CA ALA A 10 5.19 24.37 0.90
C ALA A 10 6.72 24.62 0.97
N GLY A 11 7.38 24.17 2.04
CA GLY A 11 8.77 24.53 2.33
C GLY A 11 9.83 23.99 1.37
N PHE A 12 9.66 22.79 0.80
CA PHE A 12 10.69 22.14 -0.03
C PHE A 12 10.14 21.73 -1.39
N TRP A 13 10.51 22.48 -2.43
CA TRP A 13 10.05 22.26 -3.80
C TRP A 13 11.24 22.12 -4.75
N TYR A 14 11.14 21.21 -5.71
CA TYR A 14 12.12 21.02 -6.81
C TYR A 14 13.56 20.77 -6.37
N GLY A 15 13.78 20.46 -5.09
CA GLY A 15 15.09 20.21 -4.51
C GLY A 15 15.62 18.84 -4.86
N VAL A 16 16.95 18.74 -4.95
CA VAL A 16 17.68 17.52 -5.26
C VAL A 16 18.70 17.25 -4.15
N ASN A 17 18.87 15.99 -3.76
CA ASN A 17 19.84 15.56 -2.75
C ASN A 17 19.58 16.17 -1.36
N TYR A 18 18.43 15.85 -0.79
CA TYR A 18 18.12 16.23 0.58
C TYR A 18 18.32 15.07 1.55
N ASP A 19 18.95 15.36 2.70
CA ASP A 19 19.02 14.44 3.84
C ASP A 19 18.48 15.17 5.08
N PHE A 20 17.37 14.64 5.61
CA PHE A 20 16.74 15.10 6.83
C PHE A 20 16.83 13.99 7.88
N SER A 21 17.23 14.36 9.10
CA SER A 21 17.23 13.46 10.23
C SER A 21 16.76 14.14 11.51
N SER A 22 16.05 13.40 12.36
CA SER A 22 15.55 13.91 13.65
C SER A 22 14.74 15.21 13.51
N CYS A 23 13.85 15.23 12.53
CA CYS A 23 13.03 16.38 12.18
C CYS A 23 11.58 16.19 12.63
N TYR A 24 10.93 17.31 12.90
CA TYR A 24 9.50 17.38 13.17
C TYR A 24 8.83 18.23 12.10
N PHE A 25 7.80 17.69 11.44
CA PHE A 25 7.00 18.40 10.44
C PHE A 25 5.55 18.52 10.92
N GLY A 26 5.17 19.73 11.29
CA GLY A 26 3.79 20.11 11.64
C GLY A 26 3.04 20.82 10.50
N ALA A 27 3.74 21.30 9.48
CA ALA A 27 3.14 21.87 8.26
C ALA A 27 2.85 20.82 7.20
N ASN A 28 1.71 20.96 6.53
CA ASN A 28 1.34 20.21 5.33
C ASN A 28 2.18 20.62 4.10
N LYS A 29 2.05 19.87 3.00
CA LYS A 29 2.73 20.16 1.72
C LYS A 29 4.25 20.33 1.84
N SER A 30 4.90 19.58 2.73
CA SER A 30 6.31 19.82 3.05
C SER A 30 7.24 19.58 1.85
N PHE A 31 6.99 18.55 1.05
CA PHE A 31 7.84 18.11 -0.07
C PHE A 31 7.06 18.00 -1.38
N ARG A 32 7.58 18.60 -2.46
CA ARG A 32 6.95 18.62 -3.77
C ARG A 32 8.00 18.53 -4.88
N ARG A 33 7.87 17.53 -5.75
CA ARG A 33 8.75 17.36 -6.92
C ARG A 33 10.24 17.33 -6.57
N ASN A 34 10.58 16.75 -5.41
CA ASN A 34 11.96 16.56 -4.99
C ASN A 34 12.51 15.25 -5.58
N SER A 35 13.84 15.16 -5.72
CA SER A 35 14.52 13.93 -6.10
C SER A 35 15.69 13.61 -5.17
N ASN A 36 15.93 12.32 -4.95
CA ASN A 36 16.97 11.82 -4.05
C ASN A 36 16.84 12.43 -2.65
N LEU A 37 15.76 12.07 -1.95
CA LEU A 37 15.45 12.58 -0.61
C LEU A 37 15.48 11.45 0.40
N THR A 38 16.25 11.67 1.47
CA THR A 38 16.29 10.80 2.64
C THR A 38 15.66 11.48 3.85
N LEU A 39 14.76 10.78 4.55
CA LEU A 39 14.18 11.22 5.81
C LEU A 39 14.30 10.12 6.86
N LYS A 40 14.92 10.41 8.00
CA LYS A 40 15.17 9.43 9.06
C LYS A 40 14.72 9.94 10.43
N ASN A 41 14.26 9.02 11.27
CA ASN A 41 14.01 9.26 12.70
C ASN A 41 13.12 10.49 12.95
N SER A 42 12.06 10.64 12.16
CA SER A 42 11.30 11.90 12.10
C SER A 42 9.81 11.67 12.38
N ILE A 43 9.11 12.77 12.65
CA ILE A 43 7.66 12.75 12.89
C ILE A 43 7.03 13.79 11.97
N MET A 44 6.07 13.35 11.16
CA MET A 44 5.27 14.21 10.30
C MET A 44 3.81 14.12 10.73
N LEU A 45 3.37 15.05 11.59
CA LEU A 45 2.01 15.03 12.15
C LEU A 45 0.94 15.55 11.17
N ASN A 46 1.36 16.32 10.17
CA ASN A 46 0.49 16.80 9.10
C ASN A 46 1.19 16.62 7.74
N SER A 47 0.96 15.46 7.14
CA SER A 47 1.54 15.02 5.89
C SER A 47 0.53 15.08 4.75
N SER A 48 -0.58 15.81 4.93
CA SER A 48 -1.51 16.05 3.85
C SER A 48 -0.77 16.71 2.70
N GLU A 49 -0.81 16.05 1.55
CA GLU A 49 -0.07 16.44 0.35
C GLU A 49 1.47 16.54 0.51
N ALA A 50 2.05 15.82 1.47
CA ALA A 50 3.51 15.63 1.54
C ALA A 50 3.98 14.78 0.34
N PHE A 51 5.28 14.83 0.04
CA PHE A 51 5.98 14.06 -1.00
C PHE A 51 5.23 13.87 -2.33
N TRP A 52 4.50 14.86 -2.82
CA TRP A 52 3.83 14.72 -4.12
C TRP A 52 4.83 14.79 -5.27
N PHE A 53 4.70 13.87 -6.21
CA PHE A 53 5.48 13.79 -7.45
C PHE A 53 7.00 13.78 -7.24
N CYS A 54 7.46 13.22 -6.12
CA CYS A 54 8.87 13.08 -5.82
C CYS A 54 9.44 11.78 -6.39
N SER A 55 10.77 11.68 -6.49
CA SER A 55 11.46 10.45 -6.87
C SER A 55 12.60 10.10 -5.95
N ASP A 56 12.90 8.80 -5.86
CA ASP A 56 14.09 8.29 -5.18
C ASP A 56 14.06 8.68 -3.69
N LEU A 57 13.03 8.17 -3.01
CA LEU A 57 12.75 8.45 -1.61
C LEU A 57 13.23 7.31 -0.72
N LEU A 58 13.97 7.66 0.34
CA LEU A 58 14.34 6.73 1.40
C LEU A 58 13.84 7.25 2.75
N ILE A 59 12.82 6.62 3.30
CA ILE A 59 12.23 7.02 4.58
C ILE A 59 12.41 5.91 5.61
N LYS A 60 12.99 6.23 6.77
CA LYS A 60 13.25 5.25 7.82
C LYS A 60 12.80 5.73 9.19
N ASN A 61 12.29 4.81 10.01
CA ASN A 61 11.96 5.04 11.43
C ASN A 61 11.12 6.32 11.62
N THR A 62 10.04 6.46 10.84
CA THR A 62 9.30 7.72 10.75
C THR A 62 7.81 7.48 10.93
N TYR A 63 7.16 8.41 11.64
CA TYR A 63 5.70 8.47 11.73
C TYR A 63 5.18 9.49 10.73
N ILE A 64 4.19 9.10 9.91
CA ILE A 64 3.56 9.93 8.89
C ILE A 64 2.06 9.91 9.11
N ASN A 65 1.47 11.08 9.33
CA ASN A 65 0.02 11.25 9.44
C ASN A 65 -0.48 12.26 8.42
N GLY A 66 -1.28 11.83 7.45
CA GLY A 66 -1.86 12.70 6.43
C GLY A 66 -2.27 11.95 5.16
N ASP A 67 -3.26 12.51 4.46
CA ASP A 67 -3.81 11.90 3.25
C ASP A 67 -2.92 12.21 2.03
N TYR A 68 -2.89 11.27 1.09
CA TYR A 68 -2.16 11.39 -0.17
C TYR A 68 -0.65 11.67 -0.01
N ALA A 69 0.00 11.20 1.06
CA ALA A 69 1.36 11.57 1.42
C ALA A 69 2.46 11.24 0.38
N PHE A 70 2.19 10.45 -0.66
CA PHE A 70 3.16 10.11 -1.72
C PHE A 70 2.53 10.16 -3.12
N LEU A 71 1.45 10.92 -3.33
CA LEU A 71 0.73 10.97 -4.61
C LEU A 71 1.69 11.12 -5.81
N GLY A 72 1.58 10.19 -6.76
CA GLY A 72 2.32 10.22 -8.02
C GLY A 72 3.84 10.12 -7.89
N SER A 73 4.35 9.68 -6.73
CA SER A 73 5.78 9.52 -6.49
C SER A 73 6.31 8.17 -6.97
N LYS A 74 7.63 8.10 -7.18
CA LYS A 74 8.27 6.89 -7.69
C LYS A 74 9.57 6.54 -6.99
N ASN A 75 9.94 5.25 -7.02
CA ASN A 75 11.16 4.73 -6.41
C ASN A 75 11.21 5.06 -4.91
N ILE A 76 10.28 4.49 -4.16
CA ILE A 76 10.09 4.79 -2.74
C ILE A 76 10.51 3.57 -1.92
N ILE A 77 11.35 3.78 -0.91
CA ILE A 77 11.72 2.75 0.05
C ILE A 77 11.36 3.24 1.46
N LEU A 78 10.49 2.47 2.13
CA LEU A 78 10.11 2.71 3.52
C LEU A 78 10.57 1.56 4.41
N GLU A 79 11.22 1.89 5.53
CA GLU A 79 11.66 0.92 6.53
C GLU A 79 11.25 1.38 7.94
N ASN A 80 10.54 0.54 8.69
CA ASN A 80 10.06 0.87 10.04
C ASN A 80 9.20 2.15 10.07
N VAL A 81 8.27 2.28 9.13
CA VAL A 81 7.41 3.47 8.99
C VAL A 81 5.99 3.16 9.42
N PHE A 82 5.39 4.07 10.19
CA PHE A 82 3.97 4.05 10.51
C PHE A 82 3.26 5.14 9.70
N ILE A 83 2.24 4.77 8.92
CA ILE A 83 1.43 5.69 8.14
C ILE A 83 -0.02 5.63 8.61
N LYS A 84 -0.59 6.79 8.92
CA LYS A 84 -2.03 6.98 9.11
C LYS A 84 -2.52 8.05 8.14
N GLY A 85 -3.48 7.70 7.31
CA GLY A 85 -4.00 8.62 6.29
C GLY A 85 -4.43 7.85 5.06
N ASN A 86 -5.38 8.42 4.34
CA ASN A 86 -6.02 7.79 3.20
C ASN A 86 -5.18 7.98 1.93
N TYR A 87 -5.20 6.97 1.07
CA TYR A 87 -4.60 7.02 -0.28
C TYR A 87 -3.11 7.41 -0.28
N PRO A 88 -2.28 6.95 0.67
CA PRO A 88 -0.93 7.44 0.85
C PRO A 88 -0.08 7.27 -0.41
N PHE A 89 -0.29 6.21 -1.19
CA PHE A 89 0.49 5.92 -2.39
C PHE A 89 -0.29 6.10 -3.69
N ASP A 90 -1.41 6.83 -3.72
CA ASP A 90 -2.19 6.97 -4.98
C ASP A 90 -1.27 7.28 -6.18
N SER A 91 -1.44 6.51 -7.26
CA SER A 91 -0.71 6.68 -8.52
C SER A 91 0.82 6.55 -8.39
N SER A 92 1.31 5.94 -7.30
CA SER A 92 2.74 5.72 -7.08
C SER A 92 3.25 4.49 -7.84
N CYS A 93 4.55 4.52 -8.17
CA CYS A 93 5.20 3.45 -8.92
C CYS A 93 6.52 3.02 -8.28
N ASN A 94 6.80 1.72 -8.24
CA ASN A 94 8.03 1.18 -7.66
C ASN A 94 8.20 1.56 -6.19
N VAL A 95 7.39 0.95 -5.32
CA VAL A 95 7.37 1.21 -3.88
C VAL A 95 7.72 -0.08 -3.12
N THR A 96 8.69 0.00 -2.21
CA THR A 96 9.08 -1.09 -1.33
C THR A 96 8.86 -0.70 0.13
N LEU A 97 8.12 -1.51 0.87
CA LEU A 97 7.85 -1.31 2.30
C LEU A 97 8.39 -2.50 3.10
N LYS A 98 9.11 -2.23 4.19
CA LYS A 98 9.63 -3.26 5.10
C LYS A 98 9.31 -2.89 6.54
N ASN A 99 8.71 -3.83 7.27
CA ASN A 99 8.32 -3.64 8.68
C ASN A 99 7.51 -2.36 8.90
N CYS A 100 6.48 -2.15 8.09
CA CYS A 100 5.64 -0.95 8.13
C CYS A 100 4.25 -1.25 8.70
N ILE A 101 3.59 -0.20 9.18
CA ILE A 101 2.18 -0.25 9.58
C ILE A 101 1.41 0.80 8.79
N LEU A 102 0.38 0.39 8.07
CA LEU A 102 -0.48 1.27 7.27
C LEU A 102 -1.91 1.23 7.78
N LEU A 103 -2.44 2.40 8.15
CA LEU A 103 -3.85 2.62 8.45
C LEU A 103 -4.42 3.61 7.42
N SER A 104 -5.09 3.09 6.40
CA SER A 104 -5.58 3.87 5.24
C SER A 104 -6.86 3.29 4.69
N LYS A 105 -7.76 4.10 4.13
CA LYS A 105 -8.90 3.61 3.35
C LYS A 105 -8.49 2.70 2.19
N ASP A 106 -7.58 3.15 1.32
CA ASP A 106 -6.87 2.31 0.34
C ASP A 106 -5.38 2.71 0.37
N ALA A 107 -4.50 1.77 0.69
CA ALA A 107 -3.07 2.05 0.74
C ALA A 107 -2.47 2.28 -0.66
N PHE A 108 -2.92 1.56 -1.67
CA PHE A 108 -2.20 1.40 -2.94
C PHE A 108 -3.11 1.66 -4.14
N TRP A 109 -4.03 2.62 -4.07
CA TRP A 109 -4.90 2.96 -5.19
C TRP A 109 -4.09 3.38 -6.45
N ASN A 110 -4.49 2.89 -7.63
CA ASN A 110 -3.85 3.21 -8.92
C ASN A 110 -2.33 2.96 -8.97
N CYS A 111 -1.83 2.02 -8.18
CA CYS A 111 -0.39 1.79 -8.04
C CYS A 111 0.17 0.82 -9.09
N LYS A 112 1.49 0.91 -9.27
CA LYS A 112 2.24 -0.06 -10.07
C LYS A 112 3.51 -0.53 -9.36
N SER A 113 3.76 -1.84 -9.35
CA SER A 113 5.01 -2.43 -8.84
C SER A 113 5.25 -2.08 -7.36
N ILE A 114 4.43 -2.68 -6.50
CA ILE A 114 4.52 -2.53 -5.05
C ILE A 114 5.03 -3.84 -4.45
N SER A 115 5.97 -3.75 -3.51
CA SER A 115 6.44 -4.90 -2.73
C SER A 115 6.42 -4.58 -1.24
N VAL A 116 5.74 -5.42 -0.47
CA VAL A 116 5.52 -5.21 0.96
C VAL A 116 6.00 -6.43 1.74
N TYR A 117 6.82 -6.20 2.75
CA TYR A 117 7.46 -7.24 3.56
C TYR A 117 7.19 -7.01 5.04
N ASP A 118 6.84 -8.08 5.76
CA ASP A 118 6.77 -8.10 7.23
C ASP A 118 5.92 -6.97 7.83
N SER A 119 4.82 -6.61 7.17
CA SER A 119 4.07 -5.39 7.46
C SER A 119 2.62 -5.67 7.85
N VAL A 120 2.01 -4.69 8.51
CA VAL A 120 0.59 -4.70 8.87
C VAL A 120 -0.14 -3.65 8.03
N ILE A 121 -1.22 -4.07 7.36
CA ILE A 121 -2.06 -3.19 6.56
C ILE A 121 -3.49 -3.33 7.03
N ASN A 122 -4.13 -2.21 7.36
CA ASN A 122 -5.53 -2.14 7.71
C ASN A 122 -6.21 -1.06 6.87
N GLY A 123 -7.21 -1.47 6.09
CA GLY A 123 -7.97 -0.55 5.26
C GLY A 123 -9.36 -1.04 4.90
N GLU A 124 -10.07 -0.23 4.13
CA GLU A 124 -11.36 -0.63 3.55
C GLU A 124 -11.11 -1.39 2.25
N TYR A 125 -10.29 -0.82 1.37
CA TYR A 125 -9.78 -1.41 0.14
C TYR A 125 -8.27 -1.59 0.24
N ILE A 126 -7.69 -2.37 -0.68
CA ILE A 126 -6.24 -2.53 -0.78
C ILE A 126 -5.87 -2.65 -2.25
N GLY A 127 -5.21 -1.64 -2.81
CA GLY A 127 -4.63 -1.74 -4.13
C GLY A 127 -5.61 -1.65 -5.28
N TRP A 128 -6.74 -0.95 -5.11
CA TRP A 128 -7.76 -0.91 -6.15
C TRP A 128 -7.19 -0.38 -7.46
N ASN A 129 -7.57 -0.97 -8.60
CA ASN A 129 -7.14 -0.54 -9.94
C ASN A 129 -5.60 -0.48 -10.12
N SER A 130 -4.90 -1.48 -9.59
CA SER A 130 -3.44 -1.51 -9.56
C SER A 130 -2.86 -2.69 -10.34
N THR A 131 -1.54 -2.69 -10.52
CA THR A 131 -0.86 -3.83 -11.14
C THR A 131 0.46 -4.16 -10.47
N SER A 132 0.79 -5.46 -10.40
CA SER A 132 2.05 -5.96 -9.84
C SER A 132 2.20 -5.60 -8.37
N LEU A 133 1.34 -6.14 -7.52
CA LEU A 133 1.45 -6.01 -6.06
C LEU A 133 1.94 -7.31 -5.45
N ASN A 134 2.99 -7.24 -4.64
CA ASN A 134 3.57 -8.40 -3.95
C ASN A 134 3.56 -8.19 -2.43
N PHE A 135 3.03 -9.15 -1.68
CA PHE A 135 2.98 -9.13 -0.23
C PHE A 135 3.63 -10.39 0.34
N PHE A 136 4.54 -10.21 1.30
CA PHE A 136 5.28 -11.30 1.93
C PHE A 136 5.21 -11.16 3.45
N SER A 137 4.83 -12.23 4.15
CA SER A 137 4.80 -12.27 5.62
C SER A 137 3.97 -11.15 6.25
N CYS A 138 2.86 -10.76 5.61
CA CYS A 138 2.05 -9.62 6.02
C CYS A 138 0.82 -10.04 6.86
N LYS A 139 0.32 -9.09 7.65
CA LYS A 139 -1.03 -9.15 8.23
C LYS A 139 -1.90 -8.09 7.58
N ILE A 140 -2.89 -8.51 6.81
CA ILE A 140 -3.75 -7.63 6.03
C ILE A 140 -5.17 -7.76 6.55
N SER A 141 -5.81 -6.62 6.83
CA SER A 141 -7.23 -6.54 7.17
C SER A 141 -7.91 -5.57 6.22
N SER A 142 -8.98 -6.04 5.57
CA SER A 142 -9.71 -5.25 4.58
C SER A 142 -11.21 -5.51 4.60
N HIS A 143 -12.00 -4.54 4.13
CA HIS A 143 -13.41 -4.78 3.80
C HIS A 143 -13.52 -5.39 2.38
N GLN A 144 -13.10 -4.68 1.34
CA GLN A 144 -13.10 -5.10 -0.05
C GLN A 144 -11.67 -4.98 -0.62
N GLY A 145 -10.77 -5.79 -0.07
CA GLY A 145 -9.36 -5.76 -0.45
C GLY A 145 -9.13 -6.37 -1.83
N PHE A 146 -8.16 -5.80 -2.55
CA PHE A 146 -7.58 -6.38 -3.75
C PHE A 146 -8.54 -6.51 -4.94
N CYS A 147 -9.29 -5.48 -5.32
CA CYS A 147 -10.16 -5.54 -6.49
C CYS A 147 -9.50 -4.88 -7.72
N TYR A 148 -9.85 -5.33 -8.94
CA TYR A 148 -9.33 -4.86 -10.22
C TYR A 148 -7.79 -4.81 -10.29
N ILE A 149 -7.12 -5.89 -9.87
CA ILE A 149 -5.65 -6.00 -9.90
C ILE A 149 -5.19 -7.02 -10.93
N ASP A 150 -4.27 -6.62 -11.80
CA ASP A 150 -3.46 -7.56 -12.59
C ASP A 150 -2.12 -7.86 -11.90
N LYS A 151 -1.78 -9.14 -11.75
CA LYS A 151 -0.56 -9.63 -11.08
C LYS A 151 -0.53 -9.28 -9.60
N LEU A 152 -1.27 -10.06 -8.83
CA LEU A 152 -1.27 -10.00 -7.37
C LEU A 152 -0.59 -11.24 -6.81
N PHE A 153 0.51 -11.05 -6.10
CA PHE A 153 1.22 -12.09 -5.40
C PHE A 153 1.10 -11.87 -3.88
N ILE A 154 0.63 -12.88 -3.15
CA ILE A 154 0.58 -12.85 -1.69
C ILE A 154 1.16 -14.16 -1.21
N LYS A 155 2.17 -14.10 -0.34
CA LYS A 155 2.83 -15.28 0.22
C LYS A 155 3.04 -15.15 1.72
N ASP A 156 2.91 -16.28 2.42
CA ASP A 156 3.15 -16.42 3.86
C ASP A 156 2.36 -15.40 4.71
N SER A 157 1.21 -14.93 4.21
CA SER A 157 0.48 -13.79 4.79
C SER A 157 -0.85 -14.20 5.40
N ASN A 158 -1.33 -13.43 6.36
CA ASN A 158 -2.66 -13.62 6.93
C ASN A 158 -3.61 -12.53 6.41
N LEU A 159 -4.75 -12.96 5.88
CA LEU A 159 -5.81 -12.10 5.38
C LEU A 159 -7.03 -12.18 6.31
N TYR A 160 -7.57 -11.03 6.70
CA TYR A 160 -8.67 -10.95 7.65
C TYR A 160 -9.75 -9.97 7.19
N GLY A 161 -10.99 -10.27 7.60
CA GLY A 161 -12.14 -9.39 7.43
C GLY A 161 -12.80 -9.52 6.05
N GLY A 162 -13.77 -8.63 5.83
CA GLY A 162 -14.25 -8.28 4.50
C GLY A 162 -15.33 -9.13 3.86
N ASP A 163 -15.82 -8.61 2.74
CA ASP A 163 -16.62 -9.28 1.73
C ASP A 163 -16.06 -8.95 0.33
N LEU A 164 -16.42 -9.73 -0.69
CA LEU A 164 -16.16 -9.42 -2.10
C LEU A 164 -14.68 -9.20 -2.48
N MET A 165 -13.72 -9.81 -1.79
CA MET A 165 -12.30 -9.64 -2.09
C MET A 165 -11.92 -10.26 -3.44
N PHE A 166 -10.86 -9.74 -4.06
CA PHE A 166 -10.28 -10.25 -5.32
C PHE A 166 -11.14 -10.04 -6.57
N GLU A 167 -12.14 -9.15 -6.50
CA GLU A 167 -13.05 -8.91 -7.61
C GLU A 167 -12.28 -8.51 -8.87
N TYR A 168 -12.47 -9.27 -9.94
CA TYR A 168 -11.87 -9.02 -11.25
C TYR A 168 -10.34 -8.96 -11.24
N CYS A 169 -9.69 -9.76 -10.39
CA CYS A 169 -8.24 -9.90 -10.41
C CYS A 169 -7.74 -10.94 -11.42
N SER A 170 -6.68 -10.61 -12.15
CA SER A 170 -6.01 -11.52 -13.10
C SER A 170 -4.60 -11.85 -12.67
N ASN A 171 -4.13 -13.04 -13.07
CA ASN A 171 -2.77 -13.52 -12.82
C ASN A 171 -2.42 -13.48 -11.32
N ILE A 172 -3.34 -13.95 -10.48
CA ILE A 172 -3.12 -13.99 -9.03
C ILE A 172 -2.38 -15.26 -8.60
N ASP A 173 -1.55 -15.14 -7.58
CA ASP A 173 -0.93 -16.27 -6.88
C ASP A 173 -0.92 -15.95 -5.38
N ILE A 174 -1.89 -16.52 -4.68
CA ILE A 174 -2.23 -16.16 -3.30
C ILE A 174 -2.04 -17.38 -2.42
N GLU A 175 -1.19 -17.24 -1.39
CA GLU A 175 -1.01 -18.19 -0.31
C GLU A 175 -1.30 -17.47 1.02
N ALA A 176 -2.47 -17.79 1.59
CA ALA A 176 -2.98 -17.20 2.82
C ALA A 176 -2.95 -18.22 3.98
N ASN A 177 -2.32 -17.84 5.08
CA ASN A 177 -2.22 -18.64 6.32
C ASN A 177 -3.50 -18.56 7.20
N SER A 178 -4.57 -17.98 6.67
CA SER A 178 -5.87 -17.76 7.31
C SER A 178 -7.01 -18.29 6.45
N LYS A 179 -8.21 -18.35 7.02
CA LYS A 179 -9.44 -18.49 6.22
C LYS A 179 -9.75 -17.14 5.57
N ILE A 180 -10.21 -17.18 4.33
CA ILE A 180 -10.68 -15.99 3.59
C ILE A 180 -12.19 -15.95 3.70
N LYS A 181 -12.74 -14.81 4.13
CA LYS A 181 -14.18 -14.69 4.37
C LYS A 181 -15.00 -14.71 3.08
N SER A 182 -14.61 -13.96 2.06
CA SER A 182 -15.36 -13.90 0.80
C SER A 182 -14.40 -13.65 -0.35
N VAL A 183 -14.57 -14.41 -1.44
CA VAL A 183 -13.87 -14.24 -2.70
C VAL A 183 -14.92 -14.03 -3.79
N LYS A 184 -14.76 -12.99 -4.62
CA LYS A 184 -15.72 -12.71 -5.69
C LYS A 184 -15.03 -12.63 -7.04
N ASN A 185 -15.54 -13.36 -8.02
CA ASN A 185 -15.24 -13.21 -9.45
C ASN A 185 -13.76 -12.93 -9.82
N PRO A 186 -12.74 -13.64 -9.28
CA PRO A 186 -11.39 -13.53 -9.81
C PRO A 186 -11.35 -14.08 -11.26
N ILE A 187 -10.49 -13.49 -12.09
CA ILE A 187 -10.38 -13.77 -13.54
C ILE A 187 -9.45 -14.95 -13.81
N SER A 188 -8.27 -14.99 -13.19
CA SER A 188 -7.29 -16.05 -13.41
C SER A 188 -6.25 -16.15 -12.29
N GLY A 189 -5.78 -17.37 -12.02
CA GLY A 189 -4.66 -17.61 -11.12
C GLY A 189 -4.93 -18.70 -10.08
N LYS A 190 -4.34 -18.55 -8.90
CA LYS A 190 -4.42 -19.53 -7.81
C LYS A 190 -4.65 -18.86 -6.46
N ILE A 191 -5.52 -19.46 -5.66
CA ILE A 191 -5.73 -19.11 -4.25
C ILE A 191 -5.61 -20.36 -3.38
N ILE A 192 -4.63 -20.35 -2.48
CA ILE A 192 -4.38 -21.35 -1.45
C ILE A 192 -4.68 -20.70 -0.09
N SER A 193 -5.53 -21.33 0.72
CA SER A 193 -5.89 -20.79 2.05
C SER A 193 -6.34 -21.86 3.03
N LYS A 194 -6.59 -21.52 4.30
CA LYS A 194 -7.23 -22.46 5.26
C LYS A 194 -8.72 -22.70 5.00
N GLY A 195 -9.24 -22.20 3.89
CA GLY A 195 -10.63 -22.29 3.46
C GLY A 195 -11.17 -20.92 3.06
N ILE A 196 -12.15 -20.95 2.15
CA ILE A 196 -12.92 -19.78 1.73
C ILE A 196 -14.34 -19.97 2.28
N GLU A 197 -14.84 -19.03 3.08
CA GLU A 197 -16.18 -19.15 3.68
C GLU A 197 -17.28 -18.93 2.64
N GLU A 198 -17.10 -17.93 1.77
CA GLU A 198 -18.02 -17.61 0.69
C GLU A 198 -17.26 -17.43 -0.64
N LEU A 199 -17.66 -18.18 -1.66
CA LEU A 199 -17.14 -18.03 -3.03
C LEU A 199 -18.28 -17.56 -3.94
N ILE A 200 -18.19 -16.32 -4.42
CA ILE A 200 -19.18 -15.69 -5.29
C ILE A 200 -18.67 -15.74 -6.73
N GLN A 201 -19.42 -16.44 -7.59
CA GLN A 201 -19.13 -16.61 -9.02
C GLN A 201 -20.38 -16.37 -9.87
N ASP A 202 -20.94 -15.16 -9.76
CA ASP A 202 -22.20 -14.73 -10.35
C ASP A 202 -22.05 -14.01 -11.70
N ASP A 203 -20.82 -13.63 -12.08
CA ASP A 203 -20.53 -13.12 -13.43
C ASP A 203 -20.37 -14.28 -14.42
N LEU A 204 -21.40 -14.50 -15.23
CA LEU A 204 -21.45 -15.59 -16.22
C LEU A 204 -20.49 -15.40 -17.40
N SER A 205 -19.88 -14.22 -17.56
CA SER A 205 -18.90 -13.97 -18.62
C SER A 205 -17.51 -14.51 -18.31
N LEU A 206 -17.24 -14.85 -17.05
CA LEU A 206 -15.95 -15.34 -16.58
C LEU A 206 -15.85 -16.87 -16.69
N ASP A 207 -14.69 -17.35 -17.15
CA ASP A 207 -14.36 -18.77 -17.14
C ASP A 207 -13.90 -19.21 -15.74
N LYS A 208 -14.80 -19.87 -15.02
CA LYS A 208 -14.58 -20.32 -13.63
C LYS A 208 -13.40 -21.30 -13.48
N ASN A 209 -12.97 -21.96 -14.56
CA ASN A 209 -11.86 -22.92 -14.53
C ASN A 209 -10.48 -22.25 -14.57
N LYS A 210 -10.41 -20.93 -14.80
CA LYS A 210 -9.14 -20.19 -14.83
C LYS A 210 -8.57 -19.88 -13.45
N VAL A 211 -9.32 -20.18 -12.39
CA VAL A 211 -8.88 -19.97 -11.01
C VAL A 211 -8.87 -21.29 -10.26
N ILE A 212 -7.72 -21.62 -9.71
CA ILE A 212 -7.53 -22.81 -8.88
C ILE A 212 -7.70 -22.41 -7.42
N TYR A 213 -8.57 -23.12 -6.70
CA TYR A 213 -8.77 -22.95 -5.26
C TYR A 213 -8.29 -24.21 -4.53
N GLU A 214 -7.35 -24.04 -3.61
CA GLU A 214 -6.81 -25.13 -2.79
C GLU A 214 -6.91 -24.80 -1.31
N GLN A 215 -7.18 -25.82 -0.50
CA GLN A 215 -7.22 -25.71 0.94
C GLN A 215 -5.99 -26.39 1.57
N ILE A 216 -5.35 -25.70 2.52
CA ILE A 216 -4.21 -26.18 3.32
C ILE A 216 -4.55 -26.28 4.80
#